data_AF-X1WI14-F1
#
_entry.id   AF-X1WI14-F1
#
_cell.length_a   1.000
_cell.length_b   1.000
_cell.length_c   1.000
_cell.angle_alpha   90.00
_cell.angle_beta   90.00
_cell.angle_gamma   90.00
#
_symmetry.space_group_name_H-M   'P 1'
#
loop_
_entity.id
_entity.type
_entity.pdbx_description
1 polymer ?
#
loop_
_entity_poly.entity_id
_entity_poly.type
_entity_poly.pdbx_seq_one_letter_code
_entity_poly.pdbx_strand_id
1 'polypeptide(L)'
;MTALDLFLTNQFSEALSYLKPRTKESMYHSLTYATILEMQAMMTFDPQDILLAGNMMKEAQSLCQRHRRKSSMTDSFSNLVHRPTIDQFTEEEIHAEVCYAECLLQRAALTFLQDENMVSFIKGGIKVRNSYQTYKELDSLVQSSQYSKGESHRHFEGG
;
A
#
# COMPACT_ATOMS: atom_id res chain seq x y z
N MET A 1 7.75 15.07 3.81
CA MET A 1 6.81 15.76 4.73
C MET A 1 5.96 16.80 4.01
N THR A 2 6.48 17.58 3.05
CA THR A 2 5.73 18.65 2.34
C THR A 2 4.32 18.29 1.85
N ALA A 3 4.13 17.15 1.16
CA ALA A 3 2.80 16.75 0.67
C ALA A 3 1.80 16.47 1.81
N LEU A 4 2.28 15.87 2.90
CA LEU A 4 1.49 15.61 4.09
C LEU A 4 1.16 16.92 4.81
N ASP A 5 2.12 17.85 4.91
CA ASP A 5 1.89 19.16 5.52
C ASP A 5 0.83 19.96 4.75
N LEU A 6 0.90 19.95 3.41
CA LEU A 6 -0.11 20.55 2.53
C LEU A 6 -1.47 19.89 2.76
N PHE A 7 -1.54 18.56 2.79
CA PHE A 7 -2.76 17.82 3.06
C PHE A 7 -3.36 18.18 4.42
N LEU A 8 -2.57 18.15 5.51
CA LEU A 8 -3.01 18.44 6.87
C LEU A 8 -3.39 19.92 7.08
N THR A 9 -2.89 20.82 6.24
CA THR A 9 -3.29 22.24 6.21
C THR A 9 -4.41 22.53 5.22
N ASN A 10 -5.13 21.50 4.75
CA ASN A 10 -6.26 21.57 3.81
C ASN A 10 -5.91 22.12 2.40
N GLN A 11 -4.63 22.15 2.04
CA GLN A 11 -4.14 22.51 0.71
C GLN A 11 -4.09 21.28 -0.20
N PHE A 12 -5.25 20.66 -0.43
CA PHE A 12 -5.36 19.36 -1.14
C PHE A 12 -4.92 19.45 -2.60
N SER A 13 -5.26 20.54 -3.28
CA SER A 13 -4.91 20.75 -4.70
C SER A 13 -3.40 20.89 -4.88
N GLU A 14 -2.74 21.58 -3.95
CA GLU A 14 -1.29 21.74 -3.91
C GLU A 14 -0.60 20.42 -3.56
N ALA A 15 -1.13 19.67 -2.59
CA ALA A 15 -0.63 18.33 -2.23
C ALA A 15 -0.67 17.38 -3.44
N LEU A 16 -1.81 17.32 -4.14
CA LEU A 16 -1.97 16.50 -5.35
C LEU A 16 -1.03 16.96 -6.46
N SER A 17 -0.93 18.26 -6.70
CA SER A 17 -0.01 18.85 -7.69
C SER A 17 1.45 18.52 -7.40
N TYR A 18 1.84 18.54 -6.13
CA TYR A 18 3.19 18.19 -5.68
C TYR A 18 3.51 16.70 -5.89
N LEU A 19 2.55 15.81 -5.63
CA LEU A 19 2.73 14.36 -5.72
C LEU A 19 2.71 13.85 -7.18
N LYS A 20 1.84 14.43 -8.02
CA LYS A 20 1.53 13.97 -9.38
C LYS A 20 2.75 13.64 -10.25
N PRO A 21 3.83 14.45 -10.30
CA PRO A 21 4.97 14.19 -11.18
C PRO A 21 5.68 12.86 -10.93
N ARG A 22 5.63 12.32 -9.70
CA ARG A 22 6.39 11.12 -9.29
C ARG A 22 5.54 9.88 -9.09
N THR A 23 4.25 9.95 -9.40
CA THR A 23 3.28 8.85 -9.22
C THR A 23 3.62 7.58 -10.00
N LYS A 24 4.42 7.69 -11.08
CA LYS A 24 4.85 6.54 -11.90
C LYS A 24 6.20 5.94 -11.48
N GLU A 25 6.96 6.64 -10.63
CA GLU A 25 8.34 6.30 -10.30
C GLU A 25 8.52 5.91 -8.83
N SER A 26 7.69 6.45 -7.93
CA SER A 26 7.81 6.24 -6.50
C SER A 26 6.52 5.67 -5.93
N MET A 27 6.62 4.49 -5.31
CA MET A 27 5.49 3.84 -4.63
C MET A 27 4.84 4.75 -3.59
N TYR A 28 5.64 5.51 -2.82
CA TYR A 28 5.13 6.46 -1.83
C TYR A 28 4.28 7.56 -2.48
N HIS A 29 4.79 8.20 -3.53
CA HIS A 29 4.06 9.28 -4.20
C HIS A 29 2.78 8.77 -4.87
N SER A 30 2.86 7.57 -5.46
CA SER A 30 1.71 6.92 -6.09
C SER A 30 0.62 6.58 -5.08
N LEU A 31 0.99 5.91 -3.98
CA LEU A 31 0.08 5.54 -2.90
C LEU A 31 -0.53 6.78 -2.26
N THR A 32 0.28 7.74 -1.79
CA THR A 32 -0.23 8.96 -1.16
C THR A 32 -1.16 9.74 -2.08
N TYR A 33 -0.83 9.89 -3.37
CA TYR A 33 -1.70 10.56 -4.34
C TYR A 33 -3.05 9.84 -4.47
N ALA A 34 -3.03 8.51 -4.60
CA ALA A 34 -4.24 7.70 -4.70
C ALA A 34 -5.06 7.73 -3.40
N THR A 35 -4.43 7.73 -2.23
CA THR A 35 -5.07 7.84 -0.91
C THR A 35 -5.81 9.17 -0.76
N ILE A 36 -5.21 10.29 -1.18
CA ILE A 36 -5.89 11.60 -1.12
C ILE A 36 -7.13 11.62 -2.01
N LEU A 37 -7.03 11.08 -3.23
CA LEU A 37 -8.19 10.96 -4.14
C LEU A 37 -9.27 10.03 -3.58
N GLU A 38 -8.90 8.95 -2.91
CA GLU A 38 -9.84 8.06 -2.25
C GLU A 38 -10.58 8.75 -1.10
N MET A 39 -9.88 9.56 -0.29
CA MET A 39 -10.54 10.37 0.73
C MET A 39 -11.54 11.35 0.11
N GLN A 40 -11.20 11.97 -1.03
CA GLN A 40 -12.14 12.80 -1.77
C GLN A 40 -13.37 11.99 -2.20
N ALA A 41 -13.17 10.83 -2.84
CA ALA A 41 -14.25 9.94 -3.27
C ALA A 41 -15.15 9.48 -2.12
N MET A 42 -14.58 9.19 -0.94
CA MET A 42 -15.32 8.82 0.28
C MET A 42 -16.14 9.97 0.87
N MET A 43 -15.70 11.22 0.66
CA MET A 43 -16.40 12.40 1.19
C MET A 43 -17.46 12.93 0.22
N THR A 44 -17.18 12.88 -1.10
CA THR A 44 -18.09 13.40 -2.13
C THR A 44 -19.13 12.38 -2.55
N PHE A 45 -18.81 11.08 -2.47
CA PHE A 45 -19.58 9.99 -3.09
C PHE A 45 -19.83 10.22 -4.59
N ASP A 46 -19.02 11.04 -5.25
CA ASP A 46 -19.17 11.28 -6.69
C ASP A 46 -18.67 10.06 -7.49
N PRO A 47 -19.46 9.51 -8.43
CA PRO A 47 -19.06 8.34 -9.20
C PRO A 47 -17.76 8.53 -10.00
N GLN A 48 -17.46 9.74 -10.47
CA GLN A 48 -16.22 10.05 -11.19
C GLN A 48 -15.03 10.04 -10.23
N ASP A 49 -15.19 10.60 -9.03
CA ASP A 49 -14.16 10.57 -8.00
C ASP A 49 -13.84 9.13 -7.56
N ILE A 50 -14.89 8.31 -7.34
CA ILE A 50 -14.75 6.88 -6.98
C ILE A 50 -14.01 6.11 -8.08
N LEU A 51 -14.35 6.35 -9.35
CA LEU A 51 -13.71 5.71 -10.49
C LEU A 51 -12.23 6.12 -10.60
N LEU A 52 -11.95 7.42 -10.48
CA LEU A 52 -10.61 7.97 -10.53
C LEU A 52 -9.73 7.40 -9.40
N ALA A 53 -10.22 7.44 -8.15
CA ALA A 53 -9.53 6.88 -6.99
C ALA A 53 -9.24 5.39 -7.19
N GLY A 54 -10.23 4.61 -7.65
CA GLY A 54 -10.06 3.19 -7.94
C GLY A 54 -9.00 2.88 -9.00
N ASN A 55 -8.94 3.70 -10.06
CA ASN A 55 -7.92 3.56 -11.12
C ASN A 55 -6.53 3.92 -10.59
N MET A 56 -6.39 5.05 -9.90
CA MET A 56 -5.11 5.49 -9.35
C MET A 56 -4.57 4.51 -8.30
N MET A 57 -5.45 3.96 -7.45
CA MET A 57 -5.06 2.96 -6.46
C MET A 57 -4.62 1.65 -7.12
N LYS A 58 -5.25 1.26 -8.23
CA LYS A 58 -4.82 0.10 -9.02
C LYS A 58 -3.44 0.31 -9.65
N GLU A 59 -3.16 1.52 -10.14
CA GLU A 59 -1.81 1.88 -10.65
C GLU A 59 -0.76 1.85 -9.54
N ALA A 60 -1.05 2.46 -8.38
CA ALA A 60 -0.18 2.44 -7.20
C ALA A 60 0.12 1.01 -6.76
N GLN A 61 -0.90 0.14 -6.69
CA GLN A 61 -0.73 -1.27 -6.37
C GLN A 61 0.19 -1.97 -7.39
N SER A 62 -0.01 -1.72 -8.69
CA SER A 62 0.84 -2.31 -9.74
C SER A 62 2.28 -1.81 -9.64
N LEU A 63 2.51 -0.56 -9.24
CA LEU A 63 3.84 -0.04 -9.03
C LEU A 63 4.51 -0.76 -7.85
N CYS A 64 3.85 -0.83 -6.69
CA CYS A 64 4.36 -1.57 -5.53
C CYS A 64 4.72 -3.02 -5.90
N GLN A 65 3.85 -3.71 -6.64
CA GLN A 65 4.10 -5.08 -7.10
C GLN A 65 5.38 -5.26 -7.93
N ARG A 66 5.85 -4.22 -8.64
CA ARG A 66 7.12 -4.27 -9.40
C ARG A 66 8.35 -4.16 -8.50
N HIS A 67 8.25 -3.41 -7.41
CA HIS A 67 9.31 -3.23 -6.41
C HIS A 67 9.30 -4.34 -5.35
N ARG A 68 8.20 -5.07 -5.20
CA ARG A 68 8.13 -6.27 -4.37
C ARG A 68 9.09 -7.34 -4.87
N ARG A 69 9.68 -8.09 -3.94
CA ARG A 69 10.49 -9.25 -4.26
C ARG A 69 9.66 -10.24 -5.07
N LYS A 70 10.17 -10.63 -6.25
CA LYS A 70 9.56 -11.70 -7.05
C LYS A 70 9.85 -13.04 -6.39
N SER A 71 9.08 -13.41 -5.36
CA SER A 71 9.07 -14.79 -4.90
C SER A 71 8.61 -15.66 -6.06
N SER A 72 9.45 -16.59 -6.50
CA SER A 72 9.00 -17.68 -7.37
C SER A 72 7.74 -18.28 -6.75
N MET A 73 6.72 -18.59 -7.55
CA MET A 73 5.38 -18.98 -7.11
C MET A 73 5.31 -20.21 -6.17
N THR A 74 6.47 -20.78 -5.81
CA THR A 74 6.67 -21.89 -4.86
C THR A 74 7.11 -21.46 -3.46
N ASP A 75 7.63 -20.25 -3.29
CA ASP A 75 8.12 -19.75 -1.99
C ASP A 75 7.05 -18.89 -1.33
N SER A 76 6.09 -19.54 -0.68
CA SER A 76 5.19 -18.85 0.25
C SER A 76 6.03 -18.13 1.30
N PHE A 77 5.75 -16.84 1.52
CA PHE A 77 6.43 -15.99 2.51
C PHE A 77 6.48 -16.64 3.91
N SER A 78 5.46 -17.46 4.25
CA SER A 78 5.41 -18.30 5.46
C SER A 78 6.55 -19.33 5.60
N ASN A 79 7.04 -19.91 4.50
CA ASN A 79 8.15 -20.86 4.51
C ASN A 79 9.51 -20.16 4.57
N LEU A 80 9.55 -18.88 4.19
CA LEU A 80 10.78 -18.09 4.13
C LEU A 80 11.18 -17.67 5.54
N VAL A 81 10.27 -17.13 6.36
CA VAL A 81 10.51 -16.72 7.76
C VAL A 81 11.08 -17.85 8.66
N HIS A 82 10.96 -19.11 8.26
CA HIS A 82 11.48 -20.28 9.00
C HIS A 82 12.77 -20.89 8.42
N ARG A 83 13.34 -20.32 7.35
CA ARG A 83 14.62 -20.81 6.80
C ARG A 83 15.79 -19.93 7.27
N PRO A 84 16.92 -20.52 7.71
CA PRO A 84 18.11 -19.77 8.14
C PRO A 84 18.95 -19.21 6.97
N THR A 85 18.54 -19.47 5.72
CA THR A 85 19.16 -18.95 4.50
C THR A 85 18.12 -18.12 3.73
N ILE A 86 17.88 -16.89 4.18
CA ILE A 86 17.09 -15.90 3.45
C ILE A 86 18.08 -14.82 3.04
N ASP A 87 18.26 -14.60 1.74
CA ASP A 87 18.83 -13.35 1.25
C ASP A 87 18.02 -12.20 1.87
N GLN A 88 18.69 -11.40 2.71
CA GLN A 88 18.10 -10.31 3.48
C GLN A 88 17.21 -9.46 2.57
N PHE A 89 15.94 -9.26 2.97
CA PHE A 89 15.06 -8.32 2.29
C PHE A 89 15.72 -6.94 2.29
N THR A 90 15.71 -6.27 1.14
CA THR A 90 16.10 -4.87 1.09
C THR A 90 15.02 -4.01 1.75
N GLU A 91 15.42 -2.85 2.26
CA GLU A 91 14.48 -1.89 2.87
C GLU A 91 13.41 -1.44 1.87
N GLU A 92 13.77 -1.29 0.59
CA GLU A 92 12.83 -0.95 -0.48
C GLU A 92 11.78 -2.05 -0.70
N GLU A 93 12.19 -3.33 -0.70
CA GLU A 93 11.25 -4.45 -0.83
C GLU A 93 10.27 -4.53 0.34
N ILE A 94 10.73 -4.27 1.57
CA ILE A 94 9.87 -4.22 2.77
C ILE A 94 8.86 -3.09 2.64
N HIS A 95 9.30 -1.90 2.26
CA HIS A 95 8.39 -0.78 2.01
C HIS A 95 7.39 -1.08 0.88
N ALA A 96 7.81 -1.81 -0.17
CA ALA A 96 6.93 -2.21 -1.26
C ALA A 96 5.87 -3.22 -0.80
N GLU A 97 6.20 -4.14 0.11
CA GLU A 97 5.23 -5.05 0.76
C GLU A 97 4.20 -4.27 1.59
N VAL A 98 4.65 -3.32 2.42
CA VAL A 98 3.75 -2.44 3.21
C VAL A 98 2.84 -1.63 2.30
N CYS A 99 3.40 -0.91 1.33
CA CYS A 99 2.61 -0.06 0.42
C CYS A 99 1.60 -0.90 -0.40
N TYR A 100 1.96 -2.13 -0.78
CA TYR A 100 1.06 -3.05 -1.45
C TYR A 100 -0.09 -3.52 -0.54
N ALA A 101 0.21 -3.85 0.72
CA ALA A 101 -0.80 -4.20 1.72
C ALA A 101 -1.79 -3.05 1.94
N GLU A 102 -1.30 -1.81 1.94
CA GLU A 102 -2.13 -0.62 2.11
C GLU A 102 -3.01 -0.34 0.88
N CYS A 103 -2.45 -0.49 -0.32
CA CYS A 103 -3.25 -0.47 -1.55
C CYS A 103 -4.39 -1.50 -1.51
N LEU A 104 -4.17 -2.69 -0.93
CA LEU A 104 -5.21 -3.70 -0.82
C LEU A 104 -6.35 -3.29 0.12
N LEU A 105 -6.03 -2.69 1.28
CA LEU A 105 -7.05 -2.19 2.23
C LEU A 105 -7.87 -1.07 1.62
N GLN A 106 -7.21 -0.09 1.03
CA GLN A 106 -7.84 1.04 0.36
C GLN A 106 -8.73 0.59 -0.81
N ARG A 107 -8.24 -0.32 -1.64
CA ARG A 107 -9.09 -0.92 -2.67
C ARG A 107 -10.27 -1.68 -2.09
N ALA A 108 -10.13 -2.34 -0.94
CA ALA A 108 -11.25 -3.00 -0.28
C ALA A 108 -12.30 -1.98 0.18
N ALA A 109 -11.87 -0.85 0.78
CA ALA A 109 -12.74 0.25 1.19
C ALA A 109 -13.53 0.81 -0.01
N LEU A 110 -12.84 1.16 -1.10
CA LEU A 110 -13.49 1.60 -2.36
C LEU A 110 -14.47 0.57 -2.94
N THR A 111 -14.26 -0.72 -2.69
CA THR A 111 -15.18 -1.76 -3.21
C THR A 111 -16.58 -1.63 -2.61
N PHE A 112 -16.68 -1.13 -1.36
CA PHE A 112 -17.97 -0.88 -0.71
C PHE A 112 -18.72 0.33 -1.29
N LEU A 113 -18.02 1.23 -1.99
CA LEU A 113 -18.63 2.40 -2.64
C LEU A 113 -19.00 2.16 -4.10
N GLN A 114 -18.35 1.19 -4.76
CA GLN A 114 -18.51 0.96 -6.20
C GLN A 114 -19.77 0.18 -6.56
N ASP A 115 -20.12 -0.86 -5.79
CA ASP A 115 -21.27 -1.72 -6.08
C ASP A 115 -21.71 -2.49 -4.82
N GLU A 116 -23.01 -2.44 -4.50
CA GLU A 116 -23.60 -3.14 -3.33
C GLU A 116 -23.85 -4.63 -3.55
N ASN A 117 -23.22 -5.25 -4.56
CA ASN A 117 -23.45 -6.66 -4.85
C ASN A 117 -22.54 -7.59 -4.01
N MET A 118 -23.05 -8.80 -3.74
CA MET A 118 -22.37 -9.78 -2.88
C MET A 118 -21.00 -10.20 -3.42
N VAL A 119 -20.79 -10.16 -4.74
CA VAL A 119 -19.49 -10.47 -5.36
C VAL A 119 -18.44 -9.41 -5.03
N SER A 120 -18.82 -8.13 -5.09
CA SER A 120 -17.98 -7.00 -4.68
C SER A 120 -17.62 -7.08 -3.20
N PHE A 121 -18.58 -7.43 -2.33
CA PHE A 121 -18.33 -7.67 -0.90
C PHE A 121 -17.29 -8.78 -0.66
N ILE A 122 -17.45 -9.93 -1.33
CA ILE A 122 -16.49 -11.06 -1.23
C ILE A 122 -15.10 -10.63 -1.72
N LYS A 123 -15.02 -9.91 -2.85
CA LYS A 123 -13.75 -9.39 -3.38
C LYS A 123 -13.08 -8.43 -2.39
N GLY A 124 -13.86 -7.57 -1.73
CA GLY A 124 -13.38 -6.69 -0.66
C GLY A 124 -12.81 -7.50 0.50
N GLY A 125 -13.55 -8.48 1.02
CA GLY A 125 -13.10 -9.35 2.11
C GLY A 125 -11.80 -10.11 1.81
N ILE A 126 -11.63 -10.62 0.57
CA ILE A 126 -10.38 -11.26 0.15
C ILE A 126 -9.20 -10.28 0.19
N LYS A 127 -9.39 -9.02 -0.23
CA LYS A 127 -8.34 -8.00 -0.18
C LYS A 127 -7.92 -7.68 1.25
N VAL A 128 -8.90 -7.51 2.15
CA VAL A 128 -8.64 -7.29 3.59
C VAL A 128 -7.84 -8.45 4.17
N ARG A 129 -8.25 -9.70 3.90
CA ARG A 129 -7.52 -10.90 4.36
C ARG A 129 -6.07 -10.93 3.86
N ASN A 130 -5.87 -10.63 2.58
CA ASN A 130 -4.53 -10.65 1.98
C ASN A 130 -3.64 -9.55 2.57
N SER A 131 -4.18 -8.34 2.76
CA SER A 131 -3.45 -7.25 3.42
C SER A 131 -3.06 -7.62 4.85
N TYR A 132 -4.00 -8.13 5.64
CA TYR A 132 -3.74 -8.58 7.01
C TYR A 132 -2.64 -9.65 7.06
N GLN A 133 -2.67 -10.62 6.13
CA GLN A 133 -1.65 -11.66 6.07
C GLN A 133 -0.26 -11.08 5.78
N THR A 134 -0.16 -10.13 4.84
CA THR A 134 1.10 -9.41 4.56
C THR A 134 1.58 -8.62 5.78
N TYR A 135 0.69 -7.93 6.49
CA TYR A 135 1.05 -7.21 7.72
C TYR A 135 1.59 -8.13 8.82
N LYS A 136 0.92 -9.27 9.04
CA LYS A 136 1.36 -10.26 10.03
C LYS A 136 2.74 -10.83 9.70
N GLU A 137 3.00 -11.04 8.42
CA GLU A 137 4.27 -11.52 7.90
C GLU A 137 5.40 -10.49 8.08
N LEU A 138 5.12 -9.22 7.80
CA LEU A 138 6.04 -8.11 8.03
C LEU A 138 6.35 -7.90 9.52
N ASP A 139 5.34 -7.99 10.39
CA ASP A 139 5.54 -7.94 11.84
C ASP A 139 6.46 -9.08 12.30
N SER A 140 6.23 -10.30 11.82
CA SER A 140 7.10 -11.46 12.10
C SER A 140 8.54 -11.24 11.64
N LEU A 141 8.75 -10.56 10.50
CA LEU A 141 10.07 -10.19 9.99
C LEU A 141 10.75 -9.17 10.91
N VAL A 142 10.04 -8.13 11.34
CA VAL A 142 10.56 -7.08 12.24
C VAL A 142 10.97 -7.66 13.60
N GLN A 143 10.20 -8.62 14.13
CA GLN A 143 10.52 -9.31 15.38
C GLN A 143 11.68 -10.31 15.25
N SER A 144 12.09 -10.66 14.03
CA SER A 144 13.18 -11.61 13.79
C SER A 144 14.55 -10.95 14.00
N SER A 145 15.52 -11.71 14.49
CA SER A 145 16.92 -11.28 14.61
C SER A 145 17.64 -11.06 13.27
N GLN A 146 16.96 -11.38 12.16
CA GLN A 146 17.50 -11.29 10.79
C GLN A 146 17.21 -9.94 10.13
N TYR A 147 16.43 -9.06 10.78
CA TYR A 147 16.17 -7.74 10.25
C TYR A 147 17.38 -6.82 10.47
N SER A 148 18.17 -6.63 9.42
CA SER A 148 19.23 -5.63 9.37
C SER A 148 18.59 -4.24 9.47
N LYS A 149 18.70 -3.61 10.63
CA LYS A 149 18.18 -2.25 10.89
C LYS A 149 18.92 -1.23 10.00
N GLY A 150 18.32 -0.84 8.87
CA GLY A 150 18.78 0.29 8.05
C GLY A 150 18.61 1.63 8.78
N GLU A 151 19.11 2.73 8.21
CA GLU A 151 18.99 4.07 8.82
C GLU A 151 17.54 4.47 9.09
N SER A 152 16.59 4.03 8.25
CA SER A 152 15.15 4.33 8.41
C SER A 152 14.41 3.39 9.35
N HIS A 153 15.08 2.43 10.00
CA HIS A 153 14.44 1.45 10.88
C HIS A 153 13.56 2.09 11.98
N ARG A 154 13.95 3.27 12.47
CA ARG A 154 13.18 4.04 13.46
C ARG A 154 11.82 4.53 12.94
N HIS A 155 11.66 4.68 11.63
CA HIS A 155 10.40 5.10 10.99
C HIS A 155 9.40 3.94 10.91
N PHE A 156 9.87 2.69 10.87
CA PHE A 156 9.00 1.51 10.85
C PHE A 156 8.42 1.17 12.22
N GLU A 157 9.10 1.48 13.32
CA GLU A 157 8.57 1.25 14.68
C GLU A 157 7.40 2.19 15.03
N GLY A 158 7.21 3.27 14.26
CA GLY A 158 6.25 4.35 14.57
C GLY A 158 4.86 4.23 13.95
N GLY A 159 4.69 3.44 12.87
CA GLY A 159 3.46 3.44 12.06
C GLY A 159 3.38 4.63 11.10
#